data_AF-A0A2H1EGH9-F1
#
_entry.id   AF-A0A2H1EGH9-F1
#
_cell.length_a   1.000
_cell.length_b   1.000
_cell.length_c   1.000
_cell.angle_alpha   90.00
_cell.angle_beta   90.00
_cell.angle_gamma   90.00
#
_symmetry.space_group_name_H-M   'P 1'
#
loop_
_entity.id
_entity.type
_entity.pdbx_description
1 polymer ?
#
loop_
_entity_poly.entity_id
_entity_poly.type
_entity_poly.pdbx_seq_one_letter_code
_entity_poly.pdbx_strand_id
1 'polypeptide(L)'
;MIHPLTYVIGAAVVGILHMSAPDHWLTLCVLAQNKRWAPKKLFGISLVTAIGHVALSIGMGLAVVAVGLLISHLIARYLDMMIGIIMASAGLAVGVVSLLKKEHHHHHGEHDDHNHDHDIKSRNLSQKIGYFAILGAALSPDPSIIPIYLSAISSGFYFALELSVVFAAASILTMLLLVQLGKFGLAKTFARIPAKYNDSMVGFVIAAIGIYILVSSYVG
;
A
#
# COMPACT_ATOMS: atom_id res chain seq x y z
N MET A 1 25.00 -2.62 16.09
CA MET A 1 23.66 -2.81 16.69
C MET A 1 22.63 -2.12 15.83
N ILE A 2 21.59 -2.83 15.40
CA ILE A 2 20.51 -2.26 14.61
C ILE A 2 19.58 -1.47 15.55
N HIS A 3 19.37 -0.18 15.29
CA HIS A 3 18.50 0.63 16.15
C HIS A 3 17.03 0.39 15.80
N PRO A 4 16.16 0.06 16.78
CA PRO A 4 14.73 -0.19 16.54
C PRO A 4 14.01 1.02 15.91
N LEU A 5 14.52 2.22 16.18
CA LEU A 5 14.03 3.48 15.60
C LEU A 5 14.03 3.48 14.06
N THR A 6 15.04 2.87 13.43
CA THR A 6 15.16 2.87 11.95
C THR A 6 14.00 2.14 11.29
N TYR A 7 13.56 1.02 11.87
CA TYR A 7 12.44 0.24 11.35
C TYR A 7 11.09 0.92 11.62
N VAL A 8 10.94 1.57 12.78
CA VAL A 8 9.75 2.35 13.12
C VAL A 8 9.59 3.52 12.15
N ILE A 9 10.68 4.26 11.87
CA ILE A 9 10.69 5.31 10.86
C ILE A 9 10.41 4.73 9.48
N GLY A 10 11.03 3.60 9.14
CA GLY A 10 10.79 2.90 7.87
C GLY A 10 9.32 2.53 7.68
N ALA A 11 8.67 1.95 8.69
CA ALA A 11 7.25 1.61 8.68
C ALA A 11 6.35 2.84 8.51
N ALA A 12 6.66 3.94 9.20
CA ALA A 12 5.93 5.19 9.05
C ALA A 12 6.09 5.78 7.63
N VAL A 13 7.33 5.84 7.12
CA VAL A 13 7.63 6.40 5.80
C VAL A 13 7.00 5.56 4.69
N VAL A 14 7.13 4.23 4.75
CA VAL A 14 6.45 3.34 3.80
C VAL A 14 4.93 3.55 3.90
N GLY A 15 4.37 3.57 5.11
CA GLY A 15 2.96 3.85 5.39
C GLY A 15 2.42 5.14 4.74
N ILE A 16 3.19 6.22 4.84
CA ILE A 16 2.86 7.52 4.23
C ILE A 16 2.99 7.45 2.71
N LEU A 17 4.11 6.92 2.19
CA LEU A 17 4.42 6.96 0.77
C LEU A 17 3.50 6.06 -0.06
N HIS A 18 3.20 4.84 0.40
CA HIS A 18 2.29 3.95 -0.33
C HIS A 18 0.90 4.57 -0.39
N MET A 19 0.40 5.11 0.73
CA MET A 19 -0.95 5.68 0.79
C MET A 19 -1.04 7.03 0.07
N SER A 20 0.10 7.65 -0.21
CA SER A 20 0.16 8.87 -1.01
C SER A 20 -0.10 8.60 -2.49
N ALA A 21 0.04 7.35 -2.96
CA ALA A 21 -0.29 6.98 -4.33
C ALA A 21 -1.74 7.39 -4.66
N PRO A 22 -1.99 7.99 -5.84
CA PRO A 22 -3.33 8.43 -6.23
C PRO A 22 -4.20 7.25 -6.70
N ASP A 23 -4.19 6.14 -5.96
CA ASP A 23 -4.87 4.89 -6.29
C ASP A 23 -6.14 4.68 -5.44
N HIS A 24 -6.03 4.62 -4.12
CA HIS A 24 -7.13 4.32 -3.20
C HIS A 24 -7.96 5.57 -2.89
N TRP A 25 -7.29 6.66 -2.49
CA TRP A 25 -7.99 7.87 -2.05
C TRP A 25 -8.56 8.68 -3.21
N LEU A 26 -7.85 8.73 -4.35
CA LEU A 26 -8.30 9.47 -5.54
C LEU A 26 -9.54 8.80 -6.16
N THR A 27 -9.55 7.48 -6.27
CA THR A 27 -10.71 6.74 -6.81
C THR A 27 -11.95 6.96 -5.95
N LEU A 28 -11.81 6.98 -4.61
CA LEU A 28 -12.89 7.34 -3.69
C LEU A 28 -13.36 8.79 -3.88
N CYS A 29 -12.44 9.74 -4.06
CA CYS A 29 -12.80 11.14 -4.35
C CYS A 29 -13.57 11.28 -5.66
N VAL A 30 -13.13 10.61 -6.73
CA VAL A 30 -13.81 10.62 -8.04
C VAL A 30 -15.18 9.96 -7.95
N LEU A 31 -15.28 8.81 -7.26
CA LEU A 31 -16.55 8.12 -7.04
C LEU A 31 -17.54 8.99 -6.25
N ALA A 32 -17.07 9.67 -5.22
CA ALA A 32 -17.87 10.58 -4.42
C ALA A 32 -18.35 11.79 -5.21
N GLN A 33 -17.52 12.34 -6.09
CA GLN A 33 -17.92 13.42 -7.00
C GLN A 33 -19.01 12.93 -7.98
N ASN A 34 -18.82 11.76 -8.61
CA ASN A 34 -19.79 11.18 -9.55
C ASN A 34 -21.14 10.86 -8.88
N LYS A 35 -21.11 10.35 -7.64
CA LYS A 35 -22.31 10.02 -6.86
C LYS A 35 -22.83 11.19 -6.01
N ARG A 36 -22.23 12.38 -6.11
CA ARG A 36 -22.58 13.61 -5.36
C ARG A 36 -22.72 13.37 -3.85
N TRP A 37 -21.74 12.69 -3.25
CA TRP A 37 -21.78 12.36 -1.82
C TRP A 37 -21.56 13.59 -0.93
N ALA A 38 -22.28 13.61 0.20
CA ALA A 38 -21.98 14.55 1.26
C ALA A 38 -20.55 14.32 1.81
N PRO A 39 -19.82 15.37 2.23
CA PRO A 39 -18.44 15.26 2.72
C PRO A 39 -18.27 14.28 3.89
N LYS A 40 -19.30 14.16 4.74
CA LYS A 40 -19.36 13.21 5.86
C LYS A 40 -19.40 11.77 5.38
N LYS A 41 -20.17 11.48 4.32
CA LYS A 41 -20.27 10.15 3.72
C LYS A 41 -18.94 9.72 3.09
N LEU A 42 -18.29 10.61 2.32
CA LEU A 42 -16.97 10.33 1.77
C LEU A 42 -15.94 10.04 2.88
N PHE A 43 -15.92 10.83 3.94
CA PHE A 43 -15.01 10.61 5.07
C PHE A 43 -15.26 9.27 5.76
N GLY A 44 -16.52 8.94 6.06
CA GLY A 44 -16.87 7.67 6.70
C GLY A 44 -16.52 6.44 5.85
N ILE A 45 -16.81 6.48 4.55
CA ILE A 45 -16.44 5.39 3.63
C ILE A 45 -14.92 5.28 3.54
N SER A 46 -14.21 6.40 3.41
CA SER A 46 -12.74 6.40 3.34
C SER A 46 -12.11 5.84 4.61
N LEU A 47 -12.66 6.14 5.79
CA LEU A 47 -12.19 5.60 7.06
C LEU A 47 -12.35 4.09 7.12
N VAL A 48 -13.53 3.56 6.75
CA VAL A 48 -13.77 2.11 6.72
C VAL A 48 -12.85 1.42 5.72
N THR A 49 -12.69 2.00 4.52
CA THR A 49 -11.77 1.49 3.51
C THR A 49 -10.33 1.49 4.01
N ALA A 50 -9.86 2.58 4.61
CA ALA A 50 -8.51 2.69 5.18
C ALA A 50 -8.26 1.62 6.23
N ILE A 51 -9.19 1.44 7.18
CA ILE A 51 -9.08 0.44 8.24
C ILE A 51 -9.05 -0.97 7.66
N GLY A 52 -9.94 -1.29 6.73
CA GLY A 52 -10.00 -2.62 6.15
C GLY A 52 -8.78 -2.97 5.29
N HIS A 53 -8.34 -2.04 4.44
CA HIS A 53 -7.12 -2.17 3.65
C HIS A 53 -5.89 -2.41 4.54
N VAL A 54 -5.71 -1.58 5.58
CA VAL A 54 -4.59 -1.70 6.52
C VAL A 54 -4.68 -3.00 7.32
N ALA A 55 -5.87 -3.39 7.79
CA ALA A 55 -6.05 -4.62 8.55
C ALA A 55 -5.71 -5.87 7.72
N LEU A 56 -6.11 -5.91 6.44
CA LEU A 56 -5.76 -7.01 5.54
C LEU A 56 -4.25 -7.03 5.24
N SER A 57 -3.63 -5.87 5.06
CA SER A 57 -2.19 -5.74 4.81
C SER A 57 -1.37 -6.18 6.04
N ILE A 58 -1.77 -5.78 7.24
CA ILE A 58 -1.18 -6.22 8.51
C ILE A 58 -1.36 -7.74 8.68
N GLY A 59 -2.55 -8.27 8.36
CA GLY A 59 -2.81 -9.71 8.42
C GLY A 59 -1.85 -10.50 7.54
N MET A 60 -1.60 -10.03 6.32
CA MET A 60 -0.60 -10.61 5.41
C MET A 60 0.83 -10.50 5.97
N GLY A 61 1.22 -9.33 6.48
CA GLY A 61 2.54 -9.12 7.09
C GLY A 61 2.78 -10.01 8.33
N LEU A 62 1.80 -10.12 9.23
CA LEU A 62 1.88 -10.97 10.41
C LEU A 62 1.95 -12.45 10.04
N ALA A 63 1.29 -12.88 8.96
CA ALA A 63 1.42 -14.25 8.45
C ALA A 63 2.87 -14.54 8.02
N VAL A 64 3.51 -13.60 7.32
CA VAL A 64 4.93 -13.71 6.93
C VAL A 64 5.83 -13.79 8.17
N VAL A 65 5.59 -12.95 9.19
CA VAL A 65 6.36 -13.00 10.45
C VAL A 65 6.16 -14.34 11.16
N ALA A 66 4.93 -14.83 11.25
CA ALA A 66 4.64 -16.11 11.90
C ALA A 66 5.41 -17.27 11.24
N VAL A 67 5.36 -17.36 9.91
CA VAL A 67 6.14 -18.36 9.15
C VAL A 67 7.64 -18.14 9.31
N GLY A 68 8.10 -16.89 9.27
CA GLY A 68 9.49 -16.51 9.43
C GLY A 68 10.05 -16.93 10.79
N LEU A 69 9.29 -16.73 11.87
CA LEU A 69 9.69 -17.10 13.23
C LEU A 69 9.83 -18.62 13.38
N LEU A 70 8.98 -19.42 12.72
CA LEU A 70 9.10 -20.89 12.73
C LEU A 70 10.42 -21.38 12.13
N ILE A 71 10.94 -20.70 11.11
CA ILE A 71 12.15 -21.13 10.37
C ILE A 71 13.41 -20.41 10.89
N SER A 72 13.24 -19.27 11.57
CA SER A 72 14.33 -18.38 12.01
C SER A 72 15.45 -19.10 12.75
N HIS A 73 15.14 -20.08 13.60
CA HIS A 73 16.13 -20.83 14.38
C HIS A 73 17.07 -21.69 13.51
N LEU A 74 16.66 -22.12 12.32
CA LEU A 74 17.51 -22.88 11.39
C LEU A 74 18.51 -21.98 10.65
N ILE A 75 18.14 -20.72 10.44
CA ILE A 75 18.88 -19.77 9.60
C ILE A 75 19.40 -18.55 10.37
N ALA A 76 19.36 -18.58 11.71
CA ALA A 76 19.66 -17.44 12.57
C ALA A 76 20.99 -16.75 12.25
N ARG A 77 22.03 -17.53 11.89
CA ARG A 77 23.35 -17.00 11.50
C ARG A 77 23.34 -16.13 10.23
N TYR A 78 22.43 -16.41 9.30
CA TYR A 78 22.36 -15.74 7.99
C TYR A 78 21.08 -14.92 7.81
N LEU A 79 20.19 -14.90 8.81
CA LEU A 79 18.85 -14.33 8.71
C LEU A 79 18.87 -12.86 8.32
N ASP A 80 19.63 -12.02 9.04
CA ASP A 80 19.72 -10.58 8.78
C ASP A 80 20.35 -10.28 7.40
N MET A 81 21.35 -11.07 7.00
CA MET A 81 21.96 -10.97 5.68
C MET A 81 20.95 -11.31 4.58
N MET A 82 20.18 -12.40 4.74
CA MET A 82 19.16 -12.81 3.79
C MET A 82 18.03 -11.77 3.69
N ILE A 83 17.54 -11.27 4.83
CA ILE A 83 16.52 -10.19 4.87
C ILE A 83 17.05 -8.95 4.15
N GLY A 84 18.28 -8.52 4.47
CA GLY A 84 18.91 -7.37 3.85
C GLY A 84 19.04 -7.50 2.33
N ILE A 85 19.48 -8.67 1.83
CA ILE A 85 19.57 -8.94 0.39
C ILE A 85 18.18 -8.93 -0.25
N ILE A 86 17.19 -9.59 0.34
CA ILE A 86 15.82 -9.65 -0.18
C ILE A 86 15.23 -8.24 -0.26
N MET A 87 15.34 -7.44 0.80
CA MET A 87 14.82 -6.08 0.84
C MET A 87 15.55 -5.15 -0.14
N ALA A 88 16.89 -5.22 -0.19
CA ALA A 88 17.69 -4.40 -1.09
C ALA A 88 17.36 -4.70 -2.56
N SER A 89 17.35 -5.98 -2.93
CA SER A 89 17.08 -6.40 -4.30
C SER A 89 15.62 -6.17 -4.71
N ALA A 90 14.65 -6.55 -3.88
CA ALA A 90 13.23 -6.33 -4.15
C ALA A 90 12.88 -4.84 -4.20
N GLY A 91 13.37 -4.06 -3.24
CA GLY A 91 13.18 -2.61 -3.20
C GLY A 91 13.78 -1.93 -4.44
N LEU A 92 15.00 -2.30 -4.83
CA LEU A 92 15.63 -1.75 -6.04
C LEU A 92 14.88 -2.17 -7.30
N ALA A 93 14.44 -3.43 -7.39
CA ALA A 93 13.65 -3.92 -8.51
C ALA A 93 12.34 -3.14 -8.64
N VAL A 94 11.58 -2.96 -7.55
CA VAL A 94 10.35 -2.14 -7.55
C VAL A 94 10.68 -0.69 -7.90
N GLY A 95 11.71 -0.11 -7.27
CA GLY A 95 12.16 1.26 -7.50
C GLY A 95 12.44 1.56 -8.97
N VAL A 96 13.22 0.70 -9.61
CA VAL A 96 13.66 0.85 -11.00
C VAL A 96 12.57 0.43 -11.99
N VAL A 97 11.89 -0.70 -11.78
CA VAL A 97 10.83 -1.19 -12.68
C VAL A 97 9.69 -0.18 -12.73
N SER A 98 9.30 0.42 -11.61
CA SER A 98 8.25 1.44 -11.58
C SER A 98 8.62 2.66 -12.44
N LEU A 99 9.89 3.10 -12.44
CA LEU A 99 10.35 4.20 -13.30
C LEU A 99 10.38 3.83 -14.79
N LEU A 100 10.75 2.58 -15.10
CA LEU A 100 10.86 2.07 -16.47
C LEU A 100 9.52 1.67 -17.08
N LYS A 101 8.50 1.39 -16.26
CA LYS A 101 7.12 1.16 -16.72
C LYS A 101 6.64 2.40 -17.46
N LYS A 102 6.52 2.28 -18.79
CA LYS A 102 5.74 3.22 -19.59
C LYS A 102 4.30 3.12 -19.11
N GLU A 103 3.69 4.27 -18.80
CA GLU A 103 2.26 4.30 -18.49
C GLU A 103 1.50 3.88 -19.74
N HIS A 104 1.09 2.62 -19.79
CA HIS A 104 -0.12 2.31 -20.50
C HIS A 104 -1.23 2.80 -19.59
N HIS A 105 -1.89 3.89 -19.98
CA HIS A 105 -3.21 4.20 -19.46
C HIS A 105 -4.11 3.00 -19.80
N HIS A 106 -4.12 1.99 -18.93
CA HIS A 106 -5.19 1.01 -18.90
C HIS A 106 -6.40 1.74 -18.33
N HIS A 107 -6.99 2.61 -19.16
CA HIS A 107 -8.43 2.64 -19.20
C HIS A 107 -8.85 1.20 -19.47
N HIS A 108 -9.22 0.46 -18.42
CA HIS A 108 -10.24 -0.56 -18.58
C HIS A 108 -11.56 0.16 -18.87
N GLY A 109 -11.59 0.86 -20.02
CA GLY A 109 -12.81 1.17 -20.73
C GLY A 109 -13.26 -0.13 -21.35
N GLU A 110 -14.51 -0.46 -21.04
CA GLU A 110 -15.41 -1.32 -21.80
C GLU A 110 -14.77 -2.04 -22.99
N HIS A 111 -14.77 -3.38 -22.92
CA HIS A 111 -15.01 -4.15 -24.13
C HIS A 111 -16.35 -3.69 -24.70
N ASP A 112 -16.31 -2.75 -25.63
CA ASP A 112 -17.37 -2.52 -26.61
C ASP A 112 -17.45 -3.81 -27.44
N ASP A 113 -18.47 -4.61 -27.14
CA ASP A 113 -18.95 -5.61 -28.09
C ASP A 113 -20.46 -5.43 -28.25
N HIS A 114 -20.85 -5.21 -29.50
CA HIS A 114 -22.17 -4.81 -29.94
C HIS A 114 -23.22 -5.91 -29.68
N ASN A 115 -24.34 -5.61 -29.00
CA ASN A 115 -25.71 -5.77 -29.55
C ASN A 115 -26.86 -5.57 -28.54
N HIS A 116 -27.89 -4.89 -29.05
CA HIS A 116 -29.33 -4.94 -28.77
C HIS A 116 -29.89 -4.91 -27.33
N ASP A 117 -30.55 -3.78 -27.05
CA ASP A 117 -31.95 -3.71 -26.61
C ASP A 117 -32.40 -4.75 -25.59
N HIS A 118 -32.10 -4.53 -24.30
CA HIS A 118 -32.98 -4.86 -23.17
C HIS A 118 -32.49 -4.17 -21.87
N ASP A 119 -33.46 -3.73 -21.07
CA ASP A 119 -33.40 -3.56 -19.62
C ASP A 119 -32.71 -2.34 -18.98
N ILE A 120 -33.57 -1.38 -18.60
CA ILE A 120 -33.34 -0.45 -17.48
C ILE A 120 -32.91 -1.20 -16.19
N LYS A 121 -33.30 -2.47 -16.03
CA LYS A 121 -32.91 -3.35 -14.91
C LYS A 121 -31.43 -3.77 -14.99
N SER A 122 -30.91 -4.00 -16.19
CA SER A 122 -29.50 -4.35 -16.48
C SER A 122 -28.57 -3.18 -16.15
N ARG A 123 -28.97 -1.96 -16.53
CA ARG A 123 -28.19 -0.73 -16.26
C ARG A 123 -28.02 -0.44 -14.77
N ASN A 124 -29.06 -0.63 -13.96
CA ASN A 124 -28.99 -0.46 -12.51
C ASN A 124 -28.13 -1.53 -11.82
N LEU A 125 -28.15 -2.76 -12.33
CA LEU A 125 -27.32 -3.85 -11.83
C LEU A 125 -25.84 -3.63 -12.17
N SER A 126 -25.53 -3.25 -13.42
CA SER A 126 -24.19 -2.90 -13.88
C SER A 126 -23.60 -1.72 -13.08
N GLN A 127 -24.38 -0.67 -12.82
CA GLN A 127 -23.95 0.46 -11.98
C GLN A 127 -23.71 0.08 -10.51
N LYS A 128 -24.45 -0.89 -9.96
CA LYS A 128 -24.19 -1.41 -8.61
C LYS A 128 -22.94 -2.27 -8.58
N ILE A 129 -22.73 -3.12 -9.58
CA ILE A 129 -21.53 -3.96 -9.70
C ILE A 129 -20.27 -3.09 -9.79
N GLY A 130 -20.28 -2.06 -10.65
CA GLY A 130 -19.15 -1.13 -10.76
C GLY A 130 -18.87 -0.35 -9.46
N TYR A 131 -19.92 0.00 -8.71
CA TYR A 131 -19.77 0.64 -7.40
C TYR A 131 -19.06 -0.25 -6.38
N PHE A 132 -19.50 -1.51 -6.24
CA PHE A 132 -18.88 -2.46 -5.32
C PHE A 132 -17.50 -2.91 -5.78
N ALA A 133 -17.25 -2.98 -7.09
CA ALA A 133 -15.94 -3.29 -7.64
C ALA A 133 -14.90 -2.21 -7.27
N ILE A 134 -15.24 -0.92 -7.40
CA ILE A 134 -14.34 0.18 -7.02
C ILE A 134 -14.06 0.16 -5.51
N LEU A 135 -15.08 -0.07 -4.69
CA LEU A 135 -14.89 -0.19 -3.24
C LEU A 135 -14.06 -1.42 -2.85
N GLY A 136 -14.26 -2.55 -3.54
CA GLY A 136 -13.50 -3.77 -3.33
C GLY A 136 -12.03 -3.60 -3.71
N ALA A 137 -11.76 -2.95 -4.84
CA ALA A 137 -10.39 -2.60 -5.25
C ALA A 137 -9.71 -1.69 -4.22
N ALA A 138 -10.42 -0.67 -3.73
CA ALA A 138 -9.91 0.22 -2.69
C ALA A 138 -9.71 -0.49 -1.32
N LEU A 139 -10.29 -1.68 -1.13
CA LEU A 139 -10.11 -2.50 0.07
C LEU A 139 -9.00 -3.54 -0.07
N SER A 140 -8.41 -3.70 -1.25
CA SER A 140 -7.41 -4.74 -1.49
C SER A 140 -6.19 -4.59 -0.57
N PRO A 141 -5.62 -5.68 -0.03
CA PRO A 141 -4.39 -5.60 0.76
C PRO A 141 -3.20 -5.21 -0.11
N ASP A 142 -2.24 -4.47 0.49
CA ASP A 142 -1.00 -4.08 -0.17
C ASP A 142 0.20 -4.93 0.33
N PRO A 143 0.93 -5.62 -0.56
CA PRO A 143 2.15 -6.34 -0.22
C PRO A 143 3.36 -5.44 0.11
N SER A 144 3.30 -4.13 -0.11
CA SER A 144 4.41 -3.17 0.13
C SER A 144 4.94 -3.18 1.57
N ILE A 145 4.12 -3.64 2.51
CA ILE A 145 4.47 -3.76 3.93
C ILE A 145 5.35 -5.00 4.23
N ILE A 146 5.31 -6.03 3.38
CA ILE A 146 5.97 -7.32 3.61
C ILE A 146 7.47 -7.18 3.90
N PRO A 147 8.25 -6.39 3.12
CA PRO A 147 9.68 -6.22 3.39
C PRO A 147 9.97 -5.66 4.78
N ILE A 148 9.14 -4.74 5.28
CA ILE A 148 9.28 -4.17 6.63
C ILE A 148 8.97 -5.22 7.72
N TYR A 149 8.03 -6.14 7.45
CA TYR A 149 7.72 -7.23 8.37
C TYR A 149 8.79 -8.32 8.37
N LEU A 150 9.47 -8.55 7.25
CA LEU A 150 10.62 -9.45 7.20
C LEU A 150 11.71 -9.02 8.19
N SER A 151 12.00 -7.72 8.30
CA SER A 151 12.96 -7.23 9.28
C SER A 151 12.52 -7.40 10.73
N ALA A 152 11.23 -7.61 11.00
CA ALA A 152 10.75 -7.89 12.35
C ALA A 152 11.02 -9.34 12.79
N ILE A 153 11.32 -10.27 11.88
CA ILE A 153 11.54 -11.68 12.21
C ILE A 153 12.72 -11.84 13.18
N SER A 154 13.82 -11.11 13.00
CA SER A 154 14.98 -11.18 13.90
C SER A 154 14.73 -10.51 15.26
N SER A 155 13.75 -9.61 15.35
CA SER A 155 13.39 -8.89 16.59
C SER A 155 12.19 -9.48 17.33
N GLY A 156 11.44 -10.39 16.71
CA GLY A 156 10.34 -11.13 17.33
C GLY A 156 8.95 -10.53 17.09
N PHE A 157 7.93 -11.27 17.55
CA PHE A 157 6.52 -10.98 17.26
C PHE A 157 6.03 -9.65 17.83
N TYR A 158 6.45 -9.27 19.04
CA TYR A 158 6.04 -8.00 19.65
C TYR A 158 6.52 -6.79 18.85
N PHE A 159 7.71 -6.88 18.25
CA PHE A 159 8.22 -5.83 17.38
C PHE A 159 7.37 -5.70 16.10
N ALA A 160 6.91 -6.82 15.53
CA ALA A 160 5.98 -6.79 14.40
C ALA A 160 4.65 -6.08 14.75
N LEU A 161 4.14 -6.23 15.97
CA LEU A 161 2.95 -5.49 16.43
C LEU A 161 3.21 -3.98 16.54
N GLU A 162 4.39 -3.59 17.03
CA GLU A 162 4.79 -2.17 17.08
C GLU A 162 4.82 -1.55 15.68
N LEU A 163 5.47 -2.22 14.72
CA LEU A 163 5.48 -1.78 13.32
C LEU A 163 4.07 -1.74 12.73
N SER A 164 3.19 -2.68 13.10
CA SER A 164 1.79 -2.72 12.67
C SER A 164 1.04 -1.45 13.09
N VAL A 165 1.19 -1.04 14.36
CA VAL A 165 0.50 0.15 14.90
C VAL A 165 1.00 1.41 14.22
N VAL A 166 2.31 1.55 14.04
CA VAL A 166 2.92 2.72 13.40
C VAL A 166 2.52 2.81 11.94
N PHE A 167 2.60 1.71 11.19
CA PHE A 167 2.16 1.64 9.81
C PHE A 167 0.66 1.95 9.67
N ALA A 168 -0.17 1.40 10.56
CA ALA A 168 -1.61 1.63 10.53
C ALA A 168 -1.96 3.10 10.75
N ALA A 169 -1.37 3.73 11.76
CA ALA A 169 -1.55 5.14 12.04
C ALA A 169 -1.10 5.99 10.84
N ALA A 170 0.13 5.79 10.38
CA ALA A 170 0.70 6.52 9.25
C ALA A 170 -0.18 6.43 7.99
N SER A 171 -0.63 5.22 7.64
CA SER A 171 -1.45 4.97 6.45
C SER A 171 -2.85 5.58 6.58
N ILE A 172 -3.55 5.32 7.69
CA ILE A 172 -4.92 5.83 7.90
C ILE A 172 -4.91 7.37 7.92
N LEU A 173 -3.99 7.99 8.67
CA LEU A 173 -3.90 9.45 8.72
C LEU A 173 -3.63 10.05 7.33
N THR A 174 -2.70 9.46 6.58
CA THR A 174 -2.36 9.93 5.22
C THR A 174 -3.56 9.85 4.30
N MET A 175 -4.28 8.73 4.28
CA MET A 175 -5.46 8.57 3.43
C MET A 175 -6.54 9.61 3.75
N LEU A 176 -6.85 9.79 5.03
CA LEU A 176 -7.89 10.74 5.45
C LEU A 176 -7.50 12.18 5.14
N LEU A 177 -6.23 12.54 5.32
CA LEU A 177 -5.70 13.84 4.98
C LEU A 177 -5.81 14.10 3.46
N LEU A 178 -5.38 13.14 2.63
CA LEU A 178 -5.46 13.28 1.17
C LEU A 178 -6.89 13.32 0.65
N VAL A 179 -7.80 12.53 1.23
CA VAL A 179 -9.24 12.63 0.93
C VAL A 179 -9.79 14.02 1.27
N GLN A 180 -9.36 14.61 2.39
CA GLN A 180 -9.76 15.97 2.76
C GLN A 180 -9.19 17.01 1.79
N LEU A 181 -7.91 16.92 1.43
CA LEU A 181 -7.29 17.80 0.44
C LEU A 181 -7.95 17.67 -0.93
N GLY A 182 -8.29 16.44 -1.34
CA GLY A 182 -8.98 16.15 -2.60
C GLY A 182 -10.34 16.84 -2.73
N LYS A 183 -11.03 17.12 -1.62
CA LYS A 183 -12.31 17.86 -1.61
C LYS A 183 -12.16 19.32 -2.05
N PHE A 184 -11.00 19.95 -1.83
CA PHE A 184 -10.74 21.34 -2.22
C PHE A 184 -10.41 21.49 -3.72
N GLY A 185 -10.76 20.50 -4.55
CA GLY A 185 -10.49 20.51 -5.99
C GLY A 185 -9.08 20.03 -6.37
N LEU A 186 -8.23 19.71 -5.39
CA LEU A 186 -6.88 19.21 -5.64
C LEU A 186 -6.86 17.78 -6.21
N ALA A 187 -7.97 17.04 -6.16
CA ALA A 187 -8.06 15.69 -6.74
C ALA A 187 -7.60 15.66 -8.20
N LYS A 188 -7.95 16.68 -9.00
CA LYS A 188 -7.55 16.80 -10.41
C LYS A 188 -6.07 17.13 -10.59
N THR A 189 -5.47 17.81 -9.61
CA THR A 189 -4.04 18.14 -9.59
C THR A 189 -3.21 16.91 -9.22
N PHE A 190 -3.62 16.16 -8.20
CA PHE A 190 -2.96 14.93 -7.79
C PHE A 190 -3.14 13.79 -8.80
N ALA A 191 -4.27 13.73 -9.51
CA ALA A 191 -4.48 12.80 -10.62
C ALA A 191 -3.46 12.96 -11.76
N ARG A 192 -2.77 14.10 -11.85
CA ARG A 192 -1.71 14.33 -12.84
C ARG A 192 -0.36 13.80 -12.39
N ILE A 193 -0.19 13.41 -11.12
CA ILE A 193 1.04 12.83 -10.61
C ILE A 193 1.03 11.33 -10.96
N PRO A 194 1.95 10.85 -11.80
CA PRO A 194 2.08 9.44 -12.12
C PRO A 194 2.27 8.58 -10.87
N ALA A 195 1.46 7.54 -10.69
CA ALA A 195 1.55 6.62 -9.55
C ALA A 195 2.95 5.98 -9.42
N LYS A 196 3.63 5.78 -10.56
CA LYS A 196 4.99 5.23 -10.63
C LYS A 196 6.02 5.95 -9.78
N TYR A 197 5.87 7.25 -9.51
CA TYR A 197 6.82 7.98 -8.66
C TYR A 197 6.69 7.56 -7.20
N ASN A 198 5.48 7.35 -6.71
CA ASN A 198 5.27 6.90 -5.34
C ASN A 198 5.71 5.45 -5.18
N ASP A 199 5.36 4.57 -6.14
CA ASP A 199 5.81 3.17 -6.14
C ASP A 199 7.35 3.08 -6.16
N SER A 200 7.98 3.96 -6.97
CA SER A 200 9.44 4.03 -7.04
C SER A 200 10.06 4.49 -5.73
N MET A 201 9.49 5.53 -5.10
CA MET A 201 9.95 6.01 -3.80
C MET A 201 9.82 4.94 -2.70
N VAL A 202 8.68 4.23 -2.63
CA VAL A 202 8.50 3.10 -1.71
C VAL A 202 9.57 2.04 -1.94
N GLY A 203 9.80 1.67 -3.20
CA GLY A 203 10.87 0.73 -3.57
C GLY A 203 12.26 1.18 -3.10
N PHE A 204 12.63 2.43 -3.33
CA PHE A 204 13.93 2.96 -2.89
C PHE A 204 14.06 3.06 -1.37
N VAL A 205 12.98 3.40 -0.64
CA VAL A 205 12.99 3.38 0.83
C VAL A 205 13.22 1.97 1.35
N ILE A 206 12.52 0.98 0.79
CA ILE A 206 12.71 -0.44 1.14
C ILE A 206 14.15 -0.88 0.82
N ALA A 207 14.69 -0.47 -0.32
CA ALA A 207 16.07 -0.79 -0.71
C ALA A 207 17.09 -0.19 0.26
N ALA A 208 16.90 1.07 0.66
CA ALA A 208 17.76 1.76 1.61
C ALA A 208 17.75 1.09 2.99
N ILE A 209 16.58 0.67 3.47
CA ILE A 209 16.45 -0.09 4.71
C ILE A 209 17.18 -1.44 4.58
N GLY A 210 17.01 -2.16 3.46
CA GLY A 210 17.72 -3.41 3.20
C GLY A 210 19.24 -3.26 3.22
N ILE A 211 19.77 -2.20 2.59
CA ILE A 211 21.19 -1.86 2.61
C ILE A 211 21.67 -1.54 4.03
N TYR A 212 20.89 -0.78 4.79
CA TYR A 212 21.20 -0.49 6.19
C TYR A 212 21.30 -1.77 7.03
N ILE A 213 20.36 -2.71 6.88
CA ILE A 213 20.41 -4.02 7.54
C ILE A 213 21.71 -4.73 7.18
N LEU A 214 22.06 -4.80 5.89
CA LEU A 214 23.30 -5.45 5.45
C LEU A 214 24.53 -4.83 6.13
N VAL A 215 24.70 -3.52 6.03
CA VAL A 215 25.85 -2.81 6.63
C VAL A 215 25.88 -3.04 8.15
N SER A 216 24.75 -2.97 8.82
CA SER A 216 24.67 -3.15 10.28
C SER A 216 24.96 -4.58 10.73
N SER A 217 24.68 -5.58 9.89
CA SER A 217 24.95 -7.00 10.14
C SER A 217 26.41 -7.39 9.94
N TYR A 218 27.18 -6.61 9.16
CA TYR A 218 28.63 -6.83 8.97
C TYR A 218 29.51 -6.11 10.01
N VAL A 219 28.99 -5.06 10.65
CA VAL A 219 29.74 -4.22 11.60
C VAL A 219 29.45 -4.59 13.06
N GLY A 220 28.45 -5.44 13.33
CA GLY A 220 28.11 -5.96 14.65
C GLY A 220 28.62 -7.38 14.88
#